data_AF-A0A9D6G8H1-F1
#
_entry.id   AF-A0A9D6G8H1-F1
#
_cell.length_a   1.000
_cell.length_b   1.000
_cell.length_c   1.000
_cell.angle_alpha   90.00
_cell.angle_beta   90.00
_cell.angle_gamma   90.00
#
_symmetry.space_group_name_H-M   'P 1'
#
loop_
_entity.id
_entity.type
_entity.pdbx_description
1 polymer ?
#
loop_
_entity_poly.entity_id
_entity_poly.type
_entity_poly.pdbx_seq_one_letter_code
_entity_poly.pdbx_strand_id
1 'polypeptide(L)'
;MSHRHAAALALLGWYLVMPPEARQPRGQVSPKGWSKAYRKDPGAALRRLYDVKAPLSRWAVVGSFETARQCNERRRQGVLAAPQLTTIELSKCVASDDPRLEPR
;
A
#
# COMPACT_ATOMS: atom_id res chain seq x y z
N MET A 1 -36.43 -16.83 26.87
CA MET A 1 -34.96 -16.85 26.87
C MET A 1 -34.49 -15.60 26.15
N SER A 2 -33.77 -14.68 26.82
CA SER A 2 -33.30 -13.43 26.20
C SER A 2 -31.89 -13.62 25.63
N HIS A 3 -31.68 -13.27 24.36
CA HIS A 3 -30.36 -13.16 23.73
C HIS A 3 -29.58 -11.99 24.34
N ARG A 4 -29.12 -12.13 25.58
CA ARG A 4 -28.17 -11.17 26.13
C ARG A 4 -26.81 -11.49 25.55
N HIS A 5 -26.18 -10.43 25.06
CA HIS A 5 -24.82 -10.34 24.53
C HIS A 5 -24.68 -10.71 23.04
N ALA A 6 -25.32 -9.91 22.19
CA ALA A 6 -24.78 -9.68 20.85
C ALA A 6 -23.34 -9.15 20.99
N ALA A 7 -22.43 -9.75 20.22
CA ALA A 7 -20.99 -9.55 20.32
C ALA A 7 -20.58 -8.08 20.21
N ALA A 8 -19.94 -7.54 21.25
CA ALA A 8 -19.14 -6.33 21.14
C ALA A 8 -17.74 -6.71 20.63
N LEU A 9 -17.59 -6.92 19.32
CA LEU A 9 -16.29 -6.91 18.66
C LEU A 9 -16.23 -5.64 17.81
N ALA A 10 -15.79 -4.54 18.42
CA ALA A 10 -15.55 -3.30 17.70
C ALA A 10 -14.40 -3.50 16.69
N LEU A 11 -14.77 -3.68 15.42
CA LEU A 11 -14.28 -2.93 14.26
C LEU A 11 -12.77 -2.67 14.16
N LEU A 12 -11.92 -3.69 14.36
CA LEU A 12 -10.54 -3.60 13.88
C LEU A 12 -10.56 -3.64 12.34
N GLY A 13 -10.59 -2.44 11.76
CA GLY A 13 -10.52 -2.22 10.33
C GLY A 13 -9.14 -2.57 9.77
N TRP A 14 -9.05 -2.60 8.46
CA TRP A 14 -7.85 -2.86 7.68
C TRP A 14 -7.53 -1.65 6.83
N TYR A 15 -6.28 -1.20 6.87
CA TYR A 15 -5.79 -0.14 6.00
C TYR A 15 -5.07 -0.73 4.80
N LEU A 16 -5.38 -0.18 3.61
CA LEU A 16 -4.51 -0.27 2.46
C LEU A 16 -3.50 0.87 2.56
N VAL A 17 -2.23 0.54 2.73
CA VAL A 17 -1.14 1.51 2.89
C VAL A 17 -0.19 1.46 1.71
N MET A 18 0.35 2.62 1.33
CA MET A 18 1.31 2.77 0.25
C MET A 18 2.64 3.34 0.75
N PRO A 19 3.78 2.83 0.26
CA PRO A 19 5.08 3.35 0.64
C PRO A 19 5.25 4.81 0.19
N PRO A 20 6.05 5.60 0.91
CA PRO A 20 6.37 6.95 0.48
C PRO A 20 7.18 6.91 -0.82
N GLU A 21 7.05 7.96 -1.62
CA GLU A 21 7.97 8.19 -2.73
C GLU A 21 9.39 8.30 -2.17
N ALA A 22 10.31 7.51 -2.71
CA ALA A 22 11.73 7.70 -2.52
C ALA A 22 12.03 9.12 -2.98
N ARG A 23 12.65 9.94 -2.12
CA ARG A 23 13.04 11.31 -2.46
C ARG A 23 13.82 11.28 -3.77
N GLN A 24 13.16 11.63 -4.87
CA GLN A 24 13.88 11.90 -6.09
C GLN A 24 14.70 13.17 -5.84
N PRO A 25 15.99 13.20 -6.22
CA PRO A 25 16.70 14.47 -6.23
C PRO A 25 15.91 15.41 -7.15
N ARG A 26 15.37 16.49 -6.57
CA ARG A 26 14.70 17.58 -7.31
C ARG A 26 15.61 17.96 -8.47
N GLY A 27 15.15 17.73 -9.70
CA GLY A 27 15.89 18.04 -10.92
C GLY A 27 16.34 16.86 -11.78
N GLN A 28 16.07 15.60 -11.40
CA GLN A 28 16.23 14.49 -12.34
C GLN A 28 15.07 14.45 -13.34
N VAL A 29 15.23 15.22 -14.42
CA VAL A 29 14.63 14.92 -15.72
C VAL A 29 14.90 13.44 -16.00
N SER A 30 13.84 12.66 -16.29
CA SER A 30 13.91 11.24 -16.59
C SER A 30 15.22 10.88 -17.34
N PRO A 31 16.13 10.07 -16.74
CA PRO A 31 17.30 9.63 -17.48
C PRO A 31 16.79 8.96 -18.75
N LYS A 32 17.36 9.29 -19.92
CA LYS A 32 16.99 8.73 -21.25
C LYS A 32 16.88 7.18 -21.32
N GLY A 33 17.23 6.46 -20.23
CA GLY A 33 17.09 5.02 -20.06
C GLY A 33 15.86 4.52 -19.28
N TRP A 34 15.01 5.38 -18.70
CA TRP A 34 13.87 4.92 -17.89
C TRP A 34 12.85 4.09 -18.69
N SER A 35 12.57 4.47 -19.94
CA SER A 35 11.70 3.71 -20.84
C SER A 35 12.26 2.33 -21.23
N LYS A 36 13.58 2.15 -21.15
CA LYS A 36 14.27 0.88 -21.42
C LYS A 36 14.32 0.01 -20.17
N ALA A 37 14.60 0.61 -19.00
CA ALA A 37 14.56 -0.07 -17.70
C ALA A 37 13.14 -0.53 -17.35
N TYR A 38 12.14 0.34 -17.53
CA TYR A 38 10.73 0.01 -17.30
C TYR A 38 10.23 -1.11 -18.22
N ARG A 39 10.63 -1.11 -19.50
CA ARG A 39 10.32 -2.21 -20.43
C ARG A 39 10.94 -3.55 -20.02
N LYS A 40 12.09 -3.54 -19.34
CA LYS A 40 12.80 -4.75 -18.94
C LYS A 40 12.29 -5.32 -17.62
N ASP A 41 12.03 -4.45 -16.64
CA ASP A 41 11.49 -4.80 -15.33
C ASP A 41 10.76 -3.59 -14.74
N PRO A 42 9.43 -3.50 -14.93
CA PRO A 42 8.65 -2.41 -14.38
C PRO A 42 8.73 -2.41 -12.85
N GLY A 43 8.63 -3.59 -12.22
CA GLY A 43 8.72 -3.80 -10.77
C GLY A 43 10.00 -3.22 -10.14
N ALA A 44 11.17 -3.49 -10.74
CA ALA A 44 12.44 -2.95 -10.28
C ALA A 44 12.55 -1.43 -10.47
N ALA A 45 11.98 -0.87 -11.54
CA ALA A 45 11.97 0.58 -11.75
C ALA A 45 11.19 1.29 -10.63
N LEU A 46 10.10 0.71 -10.14
CA LEU A 46 9.25 1.33 -9.11
C LEU A 46 9.80 1.17 -7.70
N ARG A 47 10.47 0.05 -7.42
CA ARG A 47 11.20 -0.12 -6.15
C ARG A 47 12.30 0.94 -5.97
N ARG A 48 12.70 1.64 -7.05
CA ARG A 48 13.57 2.83 -6.98
C ARG A 48 12.80 4.13 -6.72
N LEU A 49 11.52 4.18 -7.11
CA LEU A 49 10.64 5.34 -6.92
C LEU A 49 9.97 5.36 -5.56
N TYR A 50 9.79 4.21 -4.94
CA TYR A 50 9.08 4.06 -3.67
C TYR A 50 9.98 3.39 -2.66
N ASP A 51 10.11 3.99 -1.48
CA ASP A 51 10.89 3.43 -0.39
C ASP A 51 10.08 2.35 0.34
N VAL A 52 10.06 1.15 -0.24
CA VAL A 52 9.40 -0.03 0.33
C VAL A 52 10.08 -0.55 1.60
N LYS A 53 11.24 0.00 1.96
CA LYS A 53 11.97 -0.33 3.20
C LYS A 53 11.69 0.69 4.30
N ALA A 54 11.00 1.80 4.02
CA ALA A 54 10.59 2.75 5.02
C ALA A 54 9.74 2.05 6.10
N PRO A 55 9.86 2.46 7.39
CA PRO A 55 8.98 1.96 8.44
C PRO A 55 7.51 2.26 8.09
N LEU A 56 6.59 1.38 8.49
CA LEU A 56 5.17 1.47 8.15
C LEU A 56 4.50 2.77 8.62
N SER A 57 5.01 3.38 9.70
CA SER A 57 4.57 4.70 10.18
C SER A 57 4.80 5.85 9.20
N ARG A 58 5.61 5.64 8.16
CA ARG A 58 5.82 6.60 7.06
C ARG A 58 5.00 6.28 5.81
N TRP A 59 4.22 5.21 5.82
CA TRP A 59 3.40 4.80 4.69
C TRP A 59 2.06 5.52 4.75
N ALA A 60 1.55 5.93 3.59
CA ALA A 60 0.28 6.64 3.50
C ALA A 60 -0.89 5.66 3.53
N VAL A 61 -1.90 5.91 4.36
CA VAL A 61 -3.18 5.20 4.28
C VAL A 61 -3.95 5.72 3.06
N VAL A 62 -4.28 4.82 2.13
CA VAL A 62 -5.01 5.16 0.89
C VAL A 62 -6.40 4.52 0.83
N GLY A 63 -6.77 3.75 1.85
CA GLY A 63 -8.11 3.20 2.00
C GLY A 63 -8.28 2.46 3.33
N SER A 64 -9.53 2.36 3.78
CA SER A 64 -9.94 1.66 4.99
C SER A 64 -11.04 0.66 4.67
N PHE A 65 -10.99 -0.51 5.28
CA PHE A 65 -11.90 -1.62 5.03
C PHE A 65 -12.30 -2.26 6.36
N GLU A 66 -13.48 -2.86 6.42
CA GLU A 66 -13.93 -3.55 7.63
C GLU A 66 -13.23 -4.90 7.80
N THR A 67 -12.75 -5.50 6.70
CA THR A 67 -12.13 -6.82 6.73
C THR A 67 -10.86 -6.91 5.89
N ALA A 68 -9.96 -7.81 6.28
CA ALA A 68 -8.74 -8.12 5.52
C ALA A 68 -9.07 -8.55 4.07
N ARG A 69 -10.18 -9.27 3.90
CA ARG A 69 -10.62 -9.77 2.59
C ARG A 69 -10.96 -8.62 1.65
N GLN A 70 -11.77 -7.66 2.10
CA GLN A 70 -12.13 -6.48 1.31
C GLN A 70 -10.88 -5.67 0.92
N CYS A 71 -9.95 -5.47 1.85
CA CYS A 71 -8.69 -4.76 1.56
C CYS A 71 -7.88 -5.48 0.47
N ASN A 72 -7.68 -6.80 0.61
CA ASN A 72 -6.89 -7.57 -0.35
C ASN A 72 -7.57 -7.67 -1.72
N GLU A 73 -8.91 -7.72 -1.76
CA GLU A 73 -9.68 -7.70 -2.99
C GLU A 73 -9.53 -6.36 -3.72
N ARG A 74 -9.67 -5.24 -3.01
CA ARG A 74 -9.42 -3.91 -3.58
C ARG A 74 -7.97 -3.77 -4.07
N ARG A 75 -6.99 -4.30 -3.33
CA ARG A 75 -5.58 -4.35 -3.75
C ARG A 75 -5.44 -5.14 -5.05
N ARG A 76 -6.04 -6.33 -5.16
CA ARG A 76 -5.99 -7.15 -6.38
C ARG A 76 -6.72 -6.48 -7.56
N GLN A 77 -7.89 -5.91 -7.35
CA GLN A 77 -8.64 -5.19 -8.38
C GLN A 77 -7.89 -3.98 -8.90
N GLY A 78 -7.17 -3.26 -8.02
CA GLY A 78 -6.30 -2.18 -8.45
C GLY A 78 -5.19 -2.62 -9.39
N VAL A 79 -4.56 -3.78 -9.12
CA VAL A 79 -3.58 -4.40 -10.03
C VAL A 79 -4.22 -4.72 -11.39
N LEU A 80 -5.50 -5.13 -11.41
CA LEU A 80 -6.23 -5.48 -12.64
C LEU A 80 -6.73 -4.25 -13.43
N ALA A 81 -7.12 -3.16 -12.76
CA ALA A 81 -7.66 -1.96 -13.37
C ALA A 81 -6.60 -1.03 -13.96
N ALA A 82 -5.35 -1.16 -13.50
CA ALA A 82 -4.22 -0.45 -14.07
C ALA A 82 -2.97 -1.35 -14.02
N PRO A 83 -2.80 -2.25 -15.00
CA PRO A 83 -1.68 -3.20 -15.03
C PRO A 83 -0.29 -2.51 -15.10
N GLN A 84 -0.28 -1.21 -15.39
CA GLN A 84 0.88 -0.33 -15.38
C GLN A 84 1.01 0.54 -14.10
N LEU A 85 -0.03 0.63 -13.24
CA LEU A 85 0.01 1.29 -11.91
C LEU A 85 0.24 0.25 -10.81
N THR A 86 1.45 -0.23 -10.84
CA THR A 86 2.15 -1.11 -9.89
C THR A 86 2.34 -0.56 -8.47
N THR A 87 1.97 0.68 -8.19
CA THR A 87 1.93 1.22 -6.81
C THR A 87 1.06 0.37 -5.90
N ILE A 88 0.07 -0.30 -6.48
CA ILE A 88 -0.85 -1.21 -5.80
C ILE A 88 -0.16 -2.55 -5.48
N GLU A 89 0.84 -2.99 -6.26
CA GLU A 89 1.69 -4.14 -5.90
C GLU A 89 2.61 -3.82 -4.71
N LEU A 90 3.06 -2.57 -4.59
CA LEU A 90 3.89 -2.13 -3.47
C LEU A 90 3.08 -1.82 -2.21
N SER A 91 1.76 -1.69 -2.35
CA SER A 91 0.84 -1.46 -1.24
C SER A 91 0.67 -2.71 -0.37
N LYS A 92 0.28 -2.51 0.89
CA LYS A 92 0.03 -3.58 1.85
C LYS A 92 -1.31 -3.38 2.54
N CYS A 93 -1.94 -4.50 2.90
CA CYS A 93 -3.05 -4.48 3.84
C CYS A 93 -2.48 -4.68 5.24
N VAL A 94 -2.80 -3.78 6.15
CA VAL A 94 -2.30 -3.76 7.54
C VAL A 94 -3.50 -3.59 8.47
N ALA A 95 -3.49 -4.25 9.63
CA ALA A 95 -4.54 -4.06 10.63
C ALA A 95 -4.46 -2.63 11.19
N SER A 96 -5.61 -2.03 11.48
CA SER A 96 -5.69 -0.64 11.97
C SER A 96 -5.01 -0.43 13.32
N ASP A 97 -4.87 -1.48 14.12
CA ASP A 97 -4.19 -1.52 15.41
C ASP A 97 -2.74 -2.03 15.32
N ASP A 98 -2.17 -2.17 14.12
CA ASP A 98 -0.79 -2.61 13.96
C ASP A 98 0.19 -1.58 14.54
N PRO A 99 0.99 -1.95 15.55
CA PRO A 99 1.86 -1.01 16.27
C PRO A 99 2.97 -0.43 15.39
N ARG A 100 3.16 -0.95 14.17
CA ARG A 100 4.14 -0.41 13.21
C ARG A 100 3.63 0.82 12.47
N LEU A 101 2.33 1.13 12.54
CA LEU A 101 1.73 2.35 11.98
C LEU A 101 2.01 3.59 12.84
N GLU A 102 2.24 3.39 14.14
CA GLU A 102 2.53 4.49 15.05
C GLU A 102 3.95 5.06 14.80
N PRO A 103 4.11 6.39 14.77
CA PRO A 103 5.43 7.01 14.71
C PRO A 103 6.22 6.65 15.98
N ARG A 104 7.45 6.17 15.78
CA ARG A 104 8.41 5.91 16.86
C ARG A 104 9.22 7.15 17.18
#